data_AF-A0A075JF46-F1
#
_entry.id   AF-A0A075JF46-F1
#
_cell.length_a   1.000
_cell.length_b   1.000
_cell.length_c   1.000
_cell.angle_alpha   90.00
_cell.angle_beta   90.00
_cell.angle_gamma   90.00
#
_symmetry.space_group_name_H-M   'P 1'
#
loop_
_entity.id
_entity.type
_entity.pdbx_description
1 polymer ?
#
loop_
_entity_poly.entity_id
_entity_poly.type
_entity_poly.pdbx_seq_one_letter_code
_entity_poly.pdbx_strand_id
1 'polypeptide(L)'
;MTVALLVTTCVLALLALVATVRGRPIDNPMFYLTIAIEVLLVIQLIVGIATSGSADPHMNVGVFIAYLVGLIFVLPVAGFWAIAERESRWGTAVLLVGAVGLAVMIGRLMQLWNGHA
;
A
#
# COMPACT_ATOMS: atom_id res chain seq x y z
N MET A 1 12.31 1.30 -7.00
CA MET A 1 11.59 0.50 -5.99
C MET A 1 10.14 0.96 -5.84
N THR A 2 9.90 2.25 -5.65
CA THR A 2 8.57 2.91 -5.59
C THR A 2 7.65 2.57 -6.77
N VAL A 3 8.16 2.58 -8.01
CA VAL A 3 7.36 2.22 -9.20
C VAL A 3 6.89 0.77 -9.16
N ALA A 4 7.77 -0.17 -8.75
CA ALA A 4 7.40 -1.58 -8.61
C ALA A 4 6.32 -1.76 -7.54
N LEU A 5 6.45 -1.06 -6.40
CA LEU A 5 5.43 -1.01 -5.36
C LEU A 5 4.08 -0.51 -5.90
N LEU A 6 4.08 0.63 -6.61
CA LEU A 6 2.88 1.19 -7.24
C LEU A 6 2.20 0.18 -8.17
N VAL A 7 2.95 -0.42 -9.10
CA VAL A 7 2.43 -1.41 -10.05
C VAL A 7 1.83 -2.61 -9.31
N THR A 8 2.52 -3.12 -8.30
CA THR A 8 2.08 -4.31 -7.56
C THR A 8 0.81 -4.01 -6.74
N THR A 9 0.72 -2.82 -6.13
CA THR A 9 -0.50 -2.35 -5.45
C THR A 9 -1.66 -2.15 -6.41
N CYS A 10 -1.43 -1.60 -7.61
CA CYS A 10 -2.47 -1.51 -8.64
C CYS A 10 -2.97 -2.89 -9.07
N VAL A 11 -2.09 -3.87 -9.22
CA VAL A 11 -2.49 -5.26 -9.50
C VAL A 11 -3.34 -5.82 -8.35
N LEU A 12 -2.95 -5.62 -7.09
CA LEU A 12 -3.75 -6.04 -5.94
C LEU A 12 -5.14 -5.37 -5.94
N ALA A 13 -5.21 -4.06 -6.22
CA ALA A 13 -6.47 -3.33 -6.32
C ALA A 13 -7.38 -3.87 -7.43
N LEU A 14 -6.83 -4.20 -8.60
CA LEU A 14 -7.60 -4.81 -9.70
C LEU A 14 -8.12 -6.20 -9.31
N LEU A 15 -7.28 -7.03 -8.68
CA LEU A 15 -7.70 -8.34 -8.18
C LEU A 15 -8.80 -8.20 -7.12
N ALA A 16 -8.69 -7.20 -6.24
CA ALA A 16 -9.68 -6.91 -5.21
C ALA A 16 -11.00 -6.50 -5.82
N LEU A 17 -10.96 -5.61 -6.81
CA LEU A 17 -12.13 -5.15 -7.54
C LEU A 17 -12.86 -6.32 -8.20
N VAL A 18 -12.12 -7.19 -8.89
CA VAL A 18 -12.69 -8.38 -9.55
C VAL A 18 -13.30 -9.33 -8.50
N ALA A 19 -12.63 -9.55 -7.37
CA ALA A 19 -13.14 -10.40 -6.29
C ALA A 19 -14.42 -9.82 -5.66
N THR A 20 -14.45 -8.52 -5.38
CA THR A 20 -15.62 -7.82 -4.84
C THR A 20 -16.80 -7.85 -5.80
N VAL A 21 -16.59 -7.56 -7.09
CA VAL A 21 -17.65 -7.60 -8.11
C VAL A 21 -18.19 -9.02 -8.31
N ARG A 22 -17.32 -10.03 -8.23
CA ARG A 22 -17.73 -11.45 -8.30
C ARG A 22 -18.29 -11.99 -6.98
N GLY A 23 -18.31 -11.19 -5.91
CA GLY A 23 -18.74 -11.61 -4.58
C GLY A 23 -17.91 -12.77 -4.02
N ARG A 24 -16.64 -12.87 -4.40
CA ARG A 24 -15.72 -13.92 -3.96
C ARG A 24 -14.99 -13.51 -2.67
N PRO A 25 -14.73 -14.48 -1.77
CA PRO A 25 -13.91 -14.26 -0.59
C PRO A 25 -12.43 -14.06 -0.97
N ILE A 26 -11.59 -13.71 0.01
CA ILE A 26 -10.15 -13.52 -0.22
C ILE A 26 -9.45 -14.86 -0.53
N ASP A 27 -8.90 -14.96 -1.74
CA ASP A 27 -8.15 -16.12 -2.20
C ASP A 27 -6.70 -16.12 -1.68
N ASN A 28 -6.09 -17.31 -1.57
CA ASN A 28 -4.68 -17.46 -1.14
C ASN A 28 -3.68 -16.60 -1.93
N PRO A 29 -3.74 -16.49 -3.28
CA PRO A 29 -2.80 -15.65 -4.04
C PRO A 29 -2.87 -14.18 -3.65
N MET A 30 -4.08 -13.70 -3.36
CA MET A 30 -4.33 -12.32 -2.98
C MET A 30 -3.76 -12.01 -1.60
N PHE A 31 -3.89 -12.95 -0.66
CA PHE A 31 -3.27 -12.87 0.65
C PHE A 31 -1.74 -12.83 0.59
N TYR A 32 -1.11 -13.70 -0.21
CA TYR A 32 0.34 -13.66 -0.40
C TYR A 32 0.82 -12.36 -1.05
N LEU A 33 0.05 -11.81 -2.00
CA LEU A 33 0.37 -10.54 -2.63
C LEU A 33 0.29 -9.36 -1.64
N THR A 34 -0.73 -9.34 -0.78
CA THR A 34 -0.86 -8.38 0.33
C THR A 34 0.39 -8.41 1.24
N ILE A 35 0.81 -9.61 1.67
CA ILE A 35 2.02 -9.77 2.49
C ILE A 35 3.27 -9.30 1.74
N ALA A 36 3.41 -9.65 0.47
CA ALA A 36 4.58 -9.23 -0.32
C ALA A 36 4.68 -7.70 -0.45
N ILE A 37 3.54 -7.02 -0.67
CA ILE A 37 3.50 -5.55 -0.72
C ILE A 37 3.85 -4.96 0.65
N GLU A 38 3.35 -5.53 1.73
CA GLU A 38 3.67 -5.09 3.10
C GLU A 38 5.18 -5.17 3.37
N VAL A 39 5.82 -6.28 3.02
CA VAL A 39 7.28 -6.44 3.15
C VAL A 39 8.02 -5.40 2.31
N LEU A 40 7.58 -5.15 1.08
CA LEU A 40 8.18 -4.11 0.23
C LEU A 40 8.02 -2.70 0.82
N LEU A 41 6.88 -2.39 1.45
CA LEU A 41 6.68 -1.11 2.14
C LEU A 41 7.62 -0.93 3.32
N VAL A 42 7.84 -1.98 4.12
CA VAL A 42 8.80 -1.96 5.23
C VAL A 42 10.22 -1.73 4.71
N ILE A 43 10.63 -2.41 3.64
CA ILE A 43 11.93 -2.16 3.00
C ILE A 43 12.00 -0.71 2.51
N GLN A 44 10.92 -0.17 1.92
CA GLN A 44 10.88 1.21 1.45
C GLN A 44 10.97 2.22 2.60
N LEU A 45 10.39 1.92 3.75
CA LEU A 45 10.54 2.74 4.96
C LEU A 45 12.00 2.80 5.39
N ILE A 46 12.67 1.64 5.49
CA ILE A 46 14.06 1.57 5.94
C ILE A 46 14.97 2.33 4.96
N VAL A 47 14.82 2.09 3.66
CA VAL A 47 15.60 2.80 2.63
C VAL A 47 15.28 4.29 2.62
N GLY A 48 14.01 4.67 2.74
CA GLY A 48 13.57 6.06 2.78
C GLY A 48 14.13 6.82 3.97
N ILE A 49 14.12 6.23 5.16
CA ILE A 49 14.75 6.81 6.36
C ILE A 49 16.27 6.94 6.16
N ALA A 50 16.93 5.88 5.69
CA ALA A 50 18.39 5.87 5.50
C ALA A 50 18.87 6.91 4.47
N THR A 51 18.05 7.20 3.46
CA THR A 51 18.37 8.16 2.38
C THR A 51 17.81 9.55 2.63
N SER A 52 16.89 9.72 3.58
CA SER A 52 16.28 11.03 3.89
C SER A 52 17.27 12.07 4.41
N GLY A 53 18.35 11.65 5.08
CA GLY A 53 19.40 12.55 5.58
C GLY A 53 20.31 13.14 4.50
N SER A 54 20.33 12.55 3.30
CA SER A 54 21.06 13.03 2.12
C SER A 54 20.14 13.57 1.02
N ALA A 55 18.83 13.58 1.27
CA ALA A 55 17.83 14.10 0.35
C ALA A 55 17.80 15.64 0.37
N ASP A 56 17.19 16.21 -0.68
CA ASP A 56 17.08 17.65 -0.95
C ASP A 56 16.75 18.47 0.32
N PRO A 57 17.52 19.54 0.64
CA PRO A 57 17.29 20.40 1.81
C PRO A 57 15.86 20.97 1.92
N HIS A 58 15.12 21.03 0.81
CA HIS A 58 13.75 21.52 0.79
C HIS A 58 12.69 20.45 1.15
N MET A 59 13.07 19.18 1.30
CA MET A 59 12.13 18.11 1.62
C MET A 59 11.81 18.05 3.12
N ASN A 60 10.53 18.13 3.48
CA ASN A 60 10.10 17.93 4.87
C ASN A 60 10.15 16.45 5.24
N VAL A 61 11.30 16.02 5.79
CA VAL A 61 11.57 14.64 6.22
C VAL A 61 10.51 14.14 7.22
N GLY A 62 10.00 15.01 8.11
CA GLY A 62 8.96 14.65 9.07
C GLY A 62 7.65 14.23 8.40
N VAL A 63 7.21 14.98 7.39
CA VAL A 63 6.00 14.64 6.60
C VAL A 63 6.22 13.38 5.77
N PHE A 64 7.42 13.21 5.21
CA PHE A 64 7.78 12.04 4.43
C PHE A 64 7.73 10.75 5.27
N ILE A 65 8.34 10.77 6.46
CA ILE A 65 8.31 9.63 7.39
C ILE A 65 6.89 9.37 7.88
N ALA A 66 6.11 10.41 8.22
CA ALA A 66 4.71 10.25 8.63
C ALA A 66 3.87 9.55 7.55
N TYR A 67 4.07 9.89 6.26
CA TYR A 67 3.42 9.21 5.15
C TYR A 67 3.81 7.73 5.04
N LEU A 68 5.12 7.43 5.15
CA LEU A 68 5.62 6.06 5.07
C LEU A 68 5.08 5.18 6.21
N VAL A 69 5.02 5.72 7.43
CA VAL A 69 4.43 5.02 8.58
C VAL A 69 2.94 4.79 8.35
N GLY A 70 2.21 5.79 7.86
CA GLY A 70 0.79 5.63 7.53
C GLY A 70 0.53 4.53 6.50
N LEU A 71 1.38 4.44 5.46
CA LEU A 71 1.31 3.42 4.42
C LEU A 71 1.41 1.98 4.97
N ILE A 72 2.25 1.75 5.97
CA ILE A 72 2.44 0.42 6.59
C ILE A 72 1.18 -0.02 7.33
N PHE A 73 0.37 0.88 7.88
CA PHE A 73 -0.81 0.46 8.64
C PHE A 73 -2.04 0.15 7.78
N VAL A 74 -2.10 0.65 6.54
CA VAL A 74 -3.28 0.50 5.68
C VAL A 74 -3.52 -0.97 5.31
N LEU A 75 -2.48 -1.67 4.86
CA LEU A 75 -2.57 -3.05 4.37
C LEU A 75 -2.82 -4.09 5.47
N PRO A 76 -2.18 -4.02 6.66
CA PRO A 76 -2.46 -4.93 7.77
C PRO A 76 -3.88 -4.76 8.28
N VAL A 77 -4.38 -3.52 8.41
CA VAL A 77 -5.75 -3.27 8.87
C VAL A 77 -6.75 -3.80 7.84
N ALA A 78 -6.55 -3.47 6.55
CA ALA A 78 -7.42 -3.95 5.49
C ALA A 78 -7.37 -5.47 5.31
N GLY A 79 -6.18 -6.06 5.42
CA GLY A 79 -5.96 -7.50 5.34
C GLY A 79 -6.58 -8.25 6.52
N PHE A 80 -6.41 -7.75 7.74
CA PHE A 80 -7.04 -8.33 8.94
C PHE A 80 -8.57 -8.29 8.83
N TRP A 81 -9.13 -7.18 8.35
CA TRP A 81 -10.57 -7.07 8.11
C TRP A 81 -11.05 -8.06 7.05
N ALA A 82 -10.31 -8.20 5.95
CA ALA A 82 -10.63 -9.13 4.88
C ALA A 82 -10.59 -10.60 5.32
N ILE A 83 -9.74 -10.94 6.29
CA ILE A 83 -9.67 -12.28 6.90
C ILE A 83 -10.79 -12.48 7.92
N ALA A 84 -11.09 -11.47 8.74
CA ALA A 84 -12.15 -11.53 9.74
C ALA A 84 -13.53 -11.69 9.09
N GLU A 85 -13.77 -11.01 7.97
CA GLU A 85 -15.00 -11.08 7.20
C GLU A 85 -14.91 -12.01 5.99
N ARG A 86 -14.11 -13.09 6.08
CA ARG A 86 -13.86 -13.98 4.93
C ARG A 86 -15.12 -14.53 4.28
N GLU A 87 -16.20 -14.75 5.05
CA GLU A 87 -17.48 -15.25 4.53
C GLU A 87 -18.34 -14.17 3.87
N SER A 88 -17.99 -12.90 4.05
CA SER A 88 -18.76 -11.75 3.57
C SER A 88 -18.06 -11.07 2.40
N ARG A 89 -18.84 -10.68 1.39
CA ARG A 89 -18.41 -9.85 0.25
C ARG A 89 -17.84 -8.49 0.65
N TRP A 90 -18.02 -8.08 1.90
CA TRP A 90 -17.48 -6.83 2.46
C TRP A 90 -15.98 -6.92 2.77
N GLY A 91 -15.44 -8.10 3.06
CA GLY A 91 -14.00 -8.29 3.32
C GLY A 91 -13.12 -7.91 2.11
N THR A 92 -13.51 -8.30 0.89
CA THR A 92 -12.79 -7.91 -0.33
C THR A 92 -13.01 -6.44 -0.70
N ALA A 93 -14.17 -5.86 -0.37
CA ALA A 93 -14.44 -4.44 -0.60
C ALA A 93 -13.55 -3.53 0.26
N VAL A 94 -13.33 -3.88 1.54
CA VAL A 94 -12.40 -3.15 2.42
C VAL A 94 -10.97 -3.28 1.90
N LEU A 95 -10.57 -4.47 1.45
CA LEU A 95 -9.25 -4.68 0.86
C LEU A 95 -9.04 -3.86 -0.42
N LEU A 96 -10.06 -3.74 -1.27
CA LEU A 96 -10.06 -2.88 -2.44
C LEU A 96 -9.83 -1.42 -2.06
N VAL A 97 -10.60 -0.90 -1.09
CA VAL A 97 -10.46 0.50 -0.64
C VAL A 97 -9.06 0.74 -0.06
N GLY A 98 -8.56 -0.19 0.75
CA GLY A 98 -7.20 -0.14 1.28
C GLY A 98 -6.14 -0.12 0.18
N ALA A 99 -6.23 -1.02 -0.80
CA ALA A 99 -5.29 -1.11 -1.91
C ALA A 99 -5.31 0.15 -2.80
N VAL A 100 -6.50 0.70 -3.09
CA VAL A 100 -6.64 1.95 -3.87
C VAL A 100 -6.05 3.13 -3.11
N GLY A 101 -6.37 3.28 -1.82
CA GLY A 101 -5.81 4.33 -0.97
C GLY A 101 -4.29 4.26 -0.91
N LEU A 102 -3.75 3.05 -0.77
CA LEU A 102 -2.31 2.79 -0.79
C LEU A 102 -1.67 3.21 -2.12
N ALA A 103 -2.29 2.88 -3.26
CA ALA A 103 -1.78 3.27 -4.58
C ALA A 103 -1.71 4.80 -4.74
N VAL A 104 -2.74 5.52 -4.27
CA VAL A 104 -2.76 6.98 -4.27
C VAL A 104 -1.64 7.55 -3.39
N MET A 105 -1.46 7.01 -2.18
CA MET A 105 -0.39 7.44 -1.27
C MET A 105 1.00 7.17 -1.86
N ILE A 106 1.23 6.03 -2.50
CA ILE A 106 2.49 5.72 -3.19
C ILE A 106 2.73 6.71 -4.35
N GLY A 107 1.69 7.04 -5.12
CA GLY A 107 1.77 8.06 -6.17
C GLY A 107 2.16 9.44 -5.61
N ARG A 108 1.54 9.84 -4.50
CA ARG A 108 1.89 11.06 -3.76
C ARG A 108 3.33 11.04 -3.27
N LEU A 109 3.80 9.90 -2.76
CA LEU A 109 5.19 9.72 -2.32
C LEU A 109 6.17 9.88 -3.50
N MET A 110 5.82 9.37 -4.68
CA MET A 110 6.63 9.50 -5.90
C MET A 110 6.73 10.96 -6.37
N GLN A 111 5.69 11.77 -6.17
CA GLN A 111 5.77 13.22 -6.40
C GLN A 111 6.71 13.90 -5.41
N LEU A 112 6.61 13.55 -4.11
CA LEU A 112 7.47 14.09 -3.05
C LEU A 112 8.96 13.83 -3.32
N TRP A 113 9.29 12.61 -3.76
CA TRP A 113 10.65 12.23 -4.16
C TRP A 113 11.20 13.02 -5.36
N ASN A 114 10.33 13.44 -6.28
CA ASN A 114 10.70 14.17 -7.50
C ASN A 114 10.70 15.69 -7.32
N GLY A 115 10.56 16.21 -6.09
CA GLY A 115 10.58 17.65 -5.81
C GLY A 115 9.33 18.41 -6.28
N HIS A 116 8.28 17.70 -6.71
CA HIS A 116 6.97 18.30 -6.99
C HIS A 116 6.18 18.36 -5.68
N ALA A 117 6.32 19.48 -4.96
CA ALA A 117 5.53 19.81 -3.76
C ALA A 117 4.24 20.56 -4.14
#